data_AF-A0A7W8RVL7-F1
#
_entry.id   AF-A0A7W8RVL7-F1
#
_cell.length_a   1.000
_cell.length_b   1.000
_cell.length_c   1.000
_cell.angle_alpha   90.00
_cell.angle_beta   90.00
_cell.angle_gamma   90.00
#
_symmetry.space_group_name_H-M   'P 1'
#
loop_
_entity.id
_entity.type
_entity.pdbx_description
1 polymer ?
#
loop_
_entity_poly.entity_id
_entity_poly.type
_entity_poly.pdbx_seq_one_letter_code
_entity_poly.pdbx_strand_id
1 'polypeptide(L)'
;MKFLSKAAQAKPEVVWPAIARRLGMQRKESGTWHLLSWLRGGKSIRQTDKAGLDAIPASVVFEWVDVDVGDRAWLLAEHCPPIISRPDEPATSARQMLECYGAIEQVRCSLHANNFSEGWSGPACEHYRRKLAALDAHFEVETNDNVRMWLKEHREQLERSIEREVERELRESEY
;
A
#
# COMPACT_ATOMS: atom_id res chain seq x y z
N MET A 1 10.83 -8.55 -14.72
CA MET A 1 9.80 -7.49 -14.82
C MET A 1 10.24 -6.19 -15.50
N LYS A 2 11.55 -5.90 -15.72
CA LYS A 2 11.99 -4.65 -16.41
C LYS A 2 11.34 -4.44 -17.80
N PHE A 3 11.09 -5.51 -18.54
CA PHE A 3 10.37 -5.45 -19.82
C PHE A 3 8.95 -4.90 -19.65
N LEU A 4 8.19 -5.40 -18.66
CA LEU A 4 6.81 -4.98 -18.41
C LEU A 4 6.75 -3.50 -17.99
N SER A 5 7.67 -3.04 -17.13
CA SER A 5 7.78 -1.61 -16.78
C SER A 5 8.07 -0.73 -18.00
N LYS A 6 8.97 -1.13 -18.90
CA LYS A 6 9.24 -0.38 -20.13
C LYS A 6 8.04 -0.38 -21.08
N ALA A 7 7.34 -1.50 -21.21
CA ALA A 7 6.13 -1.59 -22.03
C ALA A 7 5.01 -0.71 -21.47
N ALA A 8 4.81 -0.73 -20.14
CA ALA A 8 3.83 0.09 -19.44
C ALA A 8 4.10 1.59 -19.61
N GLN A 9 5.37 2.01 -19.58
CA GLN A 9 5.76 3.40 -19.85
C GLN A 9 5.54 3.79 -21.31
N ALA A 10 5.83 2.89 -22.26
CA ALA A 10 5.76 3.19 -23.67
C ALA A 10 4.32 3.18 -24.23
N LYS A 11 3.45 2.34 -23.69
CA LYS A 11 2.05 2.13 -24.16
C LYS A 11 1.09 1.86 -23.00
N PRO A 12 0.90 2.80 -22.07
CA PRO A 12 0.05 2.61 -20.89
C PRO A 12 -1.40 2.28 -21.26
N GLU A 13 -1.93 2.87 -22.32
CA GLU A 13 -3.27 2.66 -22.85
C GLU A 13 -3.53 1.23 -23.36
N VAL A 14 -2.47 0.50 -23.71
CA VAL A 14 -2.56 -0.91 -24.13
C VAL A 14 -2.29 -1.84 -22.95
N VAL A 15 -1.29 -1.50 -22.13
CA VAL A 15 -0.81 -2.37 -21.06
C VAL A 15 -1.75 -2.34 -19.85
N TRP A 16 -2.25 -1.16 -19.46
CA TRP A 16 -3.12 -1.02 -18.30
C TRP A 16 -4.43 -1.80 -18.43
N PRO A 17 -5.19 -1.77 -19.54
CA PRO A 17 -6.39 -2.59 -19.67
C PRO A 17 -6.14 -4.09 -19.50
N ALA A 18 -4.98 -4.59 -19.96
CA ALA A 18 -4.60 -5.98 -19.77
C ALA A 18 -4.34 -6.31 -18.28
N ILE A 19 -3.72 -5.38 -17.55
CA ILE A 19 -3.48 -5.48 -16.10
C ILE A 19 -4.79 -5.37 -15.33
N ALA A 20 -5.60 -4.34 -15.61
CA ALA A 20 -6.89 -4.08 -14.99
C ALA A 20 -7.85 -5.28 -15.10
N ARG A 21 -7.89 -5.92 -16.28
CA ARG A 21 -8.63 -7.17 -16.47
C ARG A 21 -8.12 -8.30 -15.55
N ARG A 22 -6.81 -8.40 -15.35
CA ARG A 22 -6.20 -9.38 -14.43
C ARG A 22 -6.51 -9.08 -12.97
N LEU A 23 -6.58 -7.80 -12.58
CA LEU A 23 -7.03 -7.38 -11.25
C LEU A 23 -8.46 -7.89 -10.99
N GLY A 24 -9.37 -7.68 -11.94
CA GLY A 24 -10.77 -8.10 -11.81
C GLY A 24 -11.00 -9.61 -11.82
N MET A 25 -10.08 -10.40 -12.39
CA MET A 25 -10.23 -11.87 -12.53
C MET A 25 -9.92 -12.68 -11.25
N GLN A 26 -9.64 -12.03 -10.11
CA GLN A 26 -9.54 -12.64 -8.77
C GLN A 26 -8.61 -13.87 -8.66
N ARG A 27 -7.37 -13.65 -8.18
CA ARG A 27 -6.42 -14.52 -7.43
C ARG A 27 -6.18 -16.01 -7.77
N LYS A 28 -7.00 -16.67 -8.60
CA LYS A 28 -6.97 -18.12 -8.82
C LYS A 28 -5.92 -18.55 -9.85
N GLU A 29 -5.39 -17.62 -10.64
CA GLU A 29 -4.34 -17.92 -11.62
C GLU A 29 -2.95 -17.64 -11.06
N SER A 30 -2.06 -18.64 -11.12
CA SER A 30 -0.69 -18.62 -10.61
C SER A 30 0.17 -17.46 -11.15
N GLY A 31 -0.13 -16.95 -12.35
CA GLY A 31 0.56 -15.78 -12.94
C GLY A 31 0.14 -14.43 -12.34
N THR A 32 -1.00 -14.37 -11.66
CA THR A 32 -1.55 -13.12 -11.10
C THR A 32 -0.69 -12.61 -9.95
N TRP A 33 -0.15 -13.51 -9.12
CA TRP A 33 0.68 -13.11 -7.98
C TRP A 33 1.93 -12.32 -8.38
N HIS A 34 2.64 -12.74 -9.43
CA HIS A 34 3.84 -12.01 -9.90
C HIS A 34 3.49 -10.62 -10.43
N LEU A 35 2.34 -10.49 -11.10
CA LEU A 35 1.85 -9.20 -11.59
C LEU A 35 1.49 -8.26 -10.43
N LEU A 36 0.74 -8.76 -9.44
CA LEU A 36 0.35 -8.00 -8.24
C LEU A 36 1.57 -7.59 -7.41
N SER A 37 2.52 -8.51 -7.23
CA SER A 37 3.78 -8.25 -6.56
C SER A 37 4.59 -7.16 -7.28
N TRP A 38 4.63 -7.20 -8.61
CA TRP A 38 5.27 -6.15 -9.41
C TRP A 38 4.55 -4.80 -9.33
N LEU A 39 3.21 -4.77 -9.39
CA LEU A 39 2.42 -3.55 -9.22
C LEU A 39 2.75 -2.84 -7.91
N ARG A 40 2.90 -3.61 -6.84
CA ARG A 40 3.27 -3.12 -5.51
C ARG A 40 4.74 -2.70 -5.39
N GLY A 41 5.62 -3.17 -6.28
CA GLY A 41 7.07 -2.90 -6.23
C GLY A 41 7.93 -3.98 -5.57
N GLY A 42 7.36 -5.16 -5.30
CA GLY A 42 8.06 -6.32 -4.75
C GLY A 42 8.47 -6.16 -3.28
N LYS A 43 8.59 -7.28 -2.56
CA LYS A 43 9.08 -7.34 -1.16
C LYS A 43 10.63 -7.31 -1.09
N SER A 44 11.30 -6.59 -1.98
CA SER A 44 12.76 -6.57 -1.96
C SER A 44 13.23 -5.64 -0.85
N ILE A 45 13.94 -6.20 0.13
CA ILE A 45 14.70 -5.49 1.19
C ILE A 45 15.65 -4.43 0.62
N ARG A 46 15.94 -4.48 -0.69
CA ARG A 46 16.71 -3.45 -1.41
C ARG A 46 15.75 -2.53 -2.17
N GLN A 47 15.52 -1.35 -1.59
CA GLN A 47 14.67 -0.20 -1.97
C GLN A 47 14.85 0.39 -3.41
N THR A 48 15.36 -0.36 -4.39
CA THR A 48 15.80 0.22 -5.68
C THR A 48 14.89 -0.04 -6.88
N ASP A 49 13.90 -0.93 -6.81
CA ASP A 49 13.01 -1.18 -7.94
C ASP A 49 11.72 -0.35 -7.81
N LYS A 50 11.50 0.59 -8.75
CA LYS A 50 10.25 1.35 -8.87
C LYS A 50 9.08 0.39 -9.03
N ALA A 51 7.96 0.72 -8.40
CA ALA A 51 6.78 -0.11 -8.50
C ALA A 51 6.23 -0.12 -9.92
N GLY A 52 5.61 -1.24 -10.30
CA GLY A 52 4.97 -1.37 -11.61
C GLY A 52 3.87 -0.33 -11.82
N LEU A 53 3.19 0.05 -10.73
CA LEU A 53 2.17 1.09 -10.77
C LEU A 53 2.77 2.47 -11.10
N ASP A 54 3.98 2.78 -10.61
CA ASP A 54 4.69 4.04 -10.91
C ASP A 54 5.16 4.15 -12.37
N ALA A 55 5.09 3.04 -13.13
CA ALA A 55 5.40 3.01 -14.56
C ALA A 55 4.20 3.40 -15.44
N ILE A 56 3.02 3.59 -14.86
CA ILE A 56 1.77 3.92 -15.55
C ILE A 56 1.34 5.33 -15.11
N PRO A 57 0.88 6.20 -16.03
CA PRO A 57 0.32 7.49 -15.64
C PRO A 57 -0.84 7.33 -14.65
N ALA A 58 -0.80 8.09 -13.56
CA ALA A 58 -1.85 8.05 -12.54
C ALA A 58 -3.24 8.30 -13.14
N SER A 59 -3.39 9.23 -14.09
CA SER A 59 -4.67 9.50 -14.75
C SER A 59 -5.30 8.24 -15.35
N VAL A 60 -4.54 7.42 -16.07
CA VAL A 60 -5.02 6.18 -16.69
C VAL A 60 -5.49 5.16 -15.64
N VAL A 61 -4.79 5.09 -14.51
CA VAL A 61 -5.13 4.19 -13.40
C VAL A 61 -6.40 4.65 -12.70
N PHE A 62 -6.47 5.94 -12.35
CA PHE A 62 -7.59 6.51 -11.58
C PHE A 62 -8.86 6.62 -12.42
N GLU A 63 -8.78 6.95 -13.72
CA GLU A 63 -9.92 6.88 -14.66
C GLU A 63 -10.53 5.47 -14.70
N TRP A 64 -9.71 4.43 -14.61
CA TRP A 64 -10.22 3.06 -14.52
C TRP A 64 -10.93 2.79 -13.19
N VAL A 65 -10.45 3.35 -12.07
CA VAL A 65 -11.13 3.24 -10.78
C VAL A 65 -12.46 3.99 -10.79
N ASP A 66 -12.48 5.21 -11.33
CA ASP A 66 -13.65 6.08 -11.38
C ASP A 66 -14.85 5.46 -12.10
N VAL A 67 -14.61 4.58 -13.07
CA VAL A 67 -15.67 3.84 -13.78
C VAL A 67 -16.47 2.92 -12.85
N ASP A 68 -15.86 2.38 -11.80
CA ASP A 68 -16.53 1.51 -10.82
C ASP A 68 -15.79 1.56 -9.47
N VAL A 69 -15.99 2.67 -8.77
CA VAL A 69 -15.26 2.98 -7.53
C VAL A 69 -15.49 1.89 -6.47
N GLY A 70 -16.70 1.34 -6.39
CA GLY A 70 -17.09 0.35 -5.38
C GLY A 70 -16.27 -0.95 -5.47
N ASP A 71 -16.05 -1.46 -6.69
CA ASP A 71 -15.32 -2.72 -6.87
C ASP A 71 -13.82 -2.52 -7.15
N ARG A 72 -13.41 -1.36 -7.67
CA ARG A 72 -12.03 -1.16 -8.15
C ARG A 72 -11.13 -0.45 -7.17
N ALA A 73 -11.67 0.46 -6.35
CA ALA A 73 -10.84 1.28 -5.46
C ALA A 73 -10.13 0.43 -4.41
N TRP A 74 -10.87 -0.43 -3.70
CA TRP A 74 -10.28 -1.28 -2.65
C TRP A 74 -9.31 -2.32 -3.21
N LEU A 75 -9.54 -2.79 -4.43
CA LEU A 75 -8.70 -3.74 -5.14
C LEU A 75 -7.36 -3.11 -5.53
N LEU A 76 -7.37 -1.88 -6.02
CA LEU A 76 -6.14 -1.15 -6.29
C LEU A 76 -5.37 -0.82 -5.01
N ALA A 77 -6.07 -0.42 -3.96
CA ALA A 77 -5.50 -0.15 -2.63
C ALA A 77 -4.73 -1.35 -2.04
N GLU A 78 -5.20 -2.57 -2.29
CA GLU A 78 -4.51 -3.78 -1.84
C GLU A 78 -3.18 -4.04 -2.57
N HIS A 79 -3.00 -3.47 -3.77
CA HIS A 79 -1.92 -3.82 -4.68
C HIS A 79 -1.03 -2.65 -5.09
N CYS A 80 -1.32 -1.43 -4.64
CA CYS A 80 -0.44 -0.29 -4.80
C CYS A 80 0.76 -0.37 -3.83
N PRO A 81 1.85 0.37 -4.10
CA PRO A 81 2.94 0.53 -3.13
C PRO A 81 2.40 1.09 -1.82
N PRO A 82 2.65 0.45 -0.66
CA PRO A 82 2.01 0.84 0.61
C PRO A 82 2.70 2.05 1.27
N ILE A 83 3.28 2.95 0.47
CA ILE A 83 4.01 4.13 0.96
C ILE A 83 3.05 5.31 0.90
N ILE A 84 2.73 5.89 2.05
CA ILE A 84 1.99 7.15 2.12
C ILE A 84 3.02 8.27 2.24
N SER A 85 3.14 9.08 1.18
CA SER A 85 4.02 10.26 1.13
C SER A 85 3.46 11.36 2.02
N ARG A 86 4.36 12.23 2.50
CA ARG A 86 3.99 13.45 3.24
C ARG A 86 3.45 14.52 2.30
N PRO A 87 2.73 15.55 2.81
CA PRO A 87 2.20 16.63 1.98
C PRO A 87 3.27 17.44 1.22
N ASP A 88 4.51 17.48 1.72
CA ASP A 88 5.66 18.18 1.11
C ASP A 88 6.42 17.32 0.08
N GLU A 89 6.01 16.07 -0.11
CA GLU A 89 6.63 15.11 -1.03
C GLU A 89 5.76 14.88 -2.28
N PRO A 90 6.33 14.39 -3.39
CA PRO A 90 5.55 13.94 -4.53
C PRO A 90 4.54 12.86 -4.11
N ALA A 91 3.26 13.09 -4.43
CA ALA A 91 2.18 12.20 -4.04
C ALA A 91 2.38 10.78 -4.60
N THR A 92 2.45 9.82 -3.69
CA THR A 92 2.52 8.39 -3.97
C THR A 92 1.14 7.86 -4.35
N SER A 93 1.09 6.76 -5.10
CA SER A 93 -0.17 6.13 -5.50
C SER A 93 -1.10 5.84 -4.31
N ALA A 94 -0.57 5.34 -3.19
CA ALA A 94 -1.37 5.07 -2.00
C ALA A 94 -1.86 6.35 -1.28
N ARG A 95 -1.10 7.45 -1.33
CA ARG A 95 -1.58 8.76 -0.84
C ARG A 95 -2.75 9.23 -1.71
N GLN A 96 -2.59 9.23 -3.03
CA GLN A 96 -3.66 9.61 -3.97
C GLN A 96 -4.92 8.75 -3.78
N MET A 97 -4.77 7.46 -3.50
CA MET A 97 -5.89 6.57 -3.17
C MET A 97 -6.66 7.02 -1.93
N LEU A 98 -5.96 7.46 -0.88
CA LEU A 98 -6.60 8.01 0.32
C LEU A 98 -7.24 9.37 0.06
N GLU A 99 -6.57 10.24 -0.68
CA GLU A 99 -7.10 11.57 -1.00
C GLU A 99 -8.40 11.45 -1.79
N CYS A 100 -8.46 10.59 -2.81
CA CYS A 100 -9.62 10.42 -3.67
C CYS A 100 -10.70 9.51 -3.08
N TYR A 101 -10.32 8.40 -2.43
CA TYR A 101 -11.25 7.31 -2.06
C TYR A 101 -11.19 6.94 -0.58
N GLY A 102 -10.45 7.67 0.25
CA GLY A 102 -10.28 7.35 1.67
C GLY A 102 -11.55 7.47 2.51
N ALA A 103 -12.63 8.06 2.00
CA ALA A 103 -13.95 8.01 2.63
C ALA A 103 -14.53 6.57 2.65
N ILE A 104 -14.12 5.71 1.71
CA ILE A 104 -14.58 4.32 1.61
C ILE A 104 -13.78 3.47 2.60
N GLU A 105 -14.47 2.91 3.61
CA GLU A 105 -13.83 2.10 4.65
C GLU A 105 -13.02 0.94 4.08
N GLN A 106 -13.55 0.25 3.08
CA GLN A 106 -12.87 -0.89 2.46
C GLN A 106 -11.52 -0.49 1.81
N VAL A 107 -11.40 0.73 1.27
CA VAL A 107 -10.14 1.26 0.75
C VAL A 107 -9.12 1.44 1.88
N ARG A 108 -9.55 2.02 3.01
CA ARG A 108 -8.69 2.21 4.19
C ARG A 108 -8.23 0.88 4.77
N CYS A 109 -9.14 -0.08 4.94
CA CYS A 109 -8.83 -1.43 5.40
C CYS A 109 -7.83 -2.14 4.48
N SER A 110 -8.03 -2.07 3.16
CA SER A 110 -7.09 -2.64 2.17
C SER A 110 -5.70 -2.04 2.30
N LEU A 111 -5.60 -0.71 2.46
CA LEU A 111 -4.31 -0.02 2.62
C LEU A 111 -3.61 -0.38 3.94
N HIS A 112 -4.35 -0.51 5.04
CA HIS A 112 -3.78 -1.01 6.30
C HIS A 112 -3.19 -2.41 6.12
N ALA A 113 -3.99 -3.35 5.59
CA ALA A 113 -3.54 -4.73 5.37
C ALA A 113 -2.30 -4.79 4.46
N ASN A 114 -2.30 -3.98 3.40
CA ASN A 114 -1.16 -3.87 2.49
C ASN A 114 0.09 -3.33 3.22
N ASN A 115 -0.05 -2.26 4.01
CA ASN A 115 1.07 -1.65 4.76
C ASN A 115 1.63 -2.53 5.90
N PHE A 116 0.81 -3.38 6.52
CA PHE A 116 1.26 -4.32 7.56
C PHE A 116 2.01 -5.55 7.01
N SER A 117 1.91 -5.85 5.72
CA SER A 117 2.43 -7.11 5.14
C SER A 117 3.94 -7.13 4.83
N GLU A 118 4.72 -6.31 5.54
CA GLU A 118 6.17 -6.20 5.42
C GLU A 118 6.92 -7.29 6.22
N GLY A 119 8.20 -7.48 5.89
CA GLY A 119 9.09 -8.36 6.65
C GLY A 119 9.99 -7.53 7.57
N TRP A 120 10.21 -8.00 8.79
CA TRP A 120 11.15 -7.40 9.74
C TRP A 120 12.11 -8.45 10.29
N SER A 121 13.12 -7.99 11.02
CA SER A 121 14.06 -8.86 11.75
C SER A 121 14.40 -8.20 13.08
N GLY A 122 14.53 -9.01 14.13
CA GLY A 122 14.65 -8.53 15.52
C GLY A 122 13.29 -8.42 16.23
N PRO A 123 13.26 -7.77 17.42
CA PRO A 123 12.04 -7.62 18.21
C PRO A 123 10.93 -6.91 17.43
N ALA A 124 9.75 -7.53 17.39
CA ALA A 124 8.60 -6.97 16.71
C ALA A 124 8.10 -5.70 17.41
N CYS A 125 8.20 -5.67 18.76
CA CYS A 125 7.79 -4.49 19.53
C CYS A 125 8.61 -3.25 19.17
N GLU A 126 9.92 -3.39 18.92
CA GLU A 126 10.79 -2.28 18.53
C GLU A 126 10.47 -1.80 17.12
N HIS A 127 10.24 -2.74 16.20
CA HIS A 127 9.81 -2.43 14.83
C HIS A 127 8.53 -1.60 14.81
N TYR A 128 7.49 -2.01 15.54
CA TYR A 128 6.23 -1.27 15.59
C TYR A 128 6.35 0.08 16.31
N ARG A 129 7.17 0.20 17.35
CA ARG A 129 7.44 1.51 18.00
C ARG A 129 8.08 2.51 17.05
N ARG A 130 9.07 2.08 16.24
CA ARG A 130 9.68 2.96 15.22
C ARG A 130 8.66 3.39 14.18
N LYS A 131 7.78 2.48 13.76
CA LYS A 131 6.71 2.77 12.80
C LYS A 131 5.68 3.74 13.37
N LEU A 132 5.30 3.59 14.64
CA LEU A 132 4.42 4.49 15.36
C LEU A 132 5.02 5.91 15.44
N ALA A 133 6.31 6.04 15.77
CA ALA A 133 6.98 7.34 15.81
C ALA A 133 7.02 8.02 14.42
N ALA A 134 7.26 7.25 13.35
CA ALA A 134 7.23 7.76 11.99
C ALA A 134 5.82 8.21 11.56
N LEU A 135 4.80 7.47 11.98
CA LEU A 135 3.39 7.80 11.77
C LEU A 135 3.02 9.09 12.49
N ASP A 136 3.40 9.25 13.76
CA ASP A 136 3.13 10.46 14.54
C ASP A 136 3.74 11.69 13.87
N ALA A 137 5.00 11.60 13.44
CA ALA A 137 5.66 12.69 12.71
C ALA A 137 4.95 13.03 11.38
N HIS A 138 4.32 12.05 10.72
CA HIS A 138 3.51 12.29 9.53
C HIS A 138 2.17 12.96 9.89
N PHE A 139 1.50 12.50 10.94
CA PHE A 139 0.21 13.02 11.38
C PHE A 139 0.26 14.52 11.74
N GLU A 140 1.37 14.97 12.35
CA GLU A 140 1.56 16.38 12.71
C GLU A 140 1.59 17.33 11.50
N VAL A 141 2.06 16.87 10.34
CA VAL A 141 2.15 17.69 9.12
C VAL A 141 1.00 17.47 8.16
N GLU A 142 0.20 16.41 8.35
CA GLU A 142 -0.86 16.03 7.40
C GLU A 142 -2.03 17.02 7.41
N THR A 143 -2.51 17.38 6.22
CA THR A 143 -3.59 18.35 6.03
C THR A 143 -4.85 17.74 5.43
N ASN A 144 -4.76 16.59 4.75
CA ASN A 144 -5.89 15.94 4.13
C ASN A 144 -6.67 15.07 5.14
N ASP A 145 -7.96 15.36 5.33
CA ASP A 145 -8.81 14.67 6.32
C ASP A 145 -8.89 13.15 6.13
N ASN A 146 -8.97 12.67 4.88
CA ASN A 146 -9.01 11.24 4.60
C ASN A 146 -7.68 10.56 5.00
N VAL A 147 -6.55 11.21 4.72
CA VAL A 147 -5.23 10.71 5.11
C VAL A 147 -5.06 10.76 6.63
N ARG A 148 -5.49 11.85 7.29
CA ARG A 148 -5.47 11.97 8.77
C ARG A 148 -6.30 10.87 9.44
N MET A 149 -7.48 10.58 8.89
CA MET A 149 -8.35 9.51 9.38
C MET A 149 -7.65 8.15 9.28
N TRP A 150 -7.07 7.83 8.13
CA TRP A 150 -6.29 6.61 7.94
C TRP A 150 -5.09 6.53 8.89
N LEU A 151 -4.33 7.62 9.05
CA LEU A 151 -3.19 7.67 9.99
C LEU A 151 -3.64 7.37 11.42
N LYS A 152 -4.76 7.96 11.87
CA LYS A 152 -5.32 7.69 13.20
C LYS A 152 -5.72 6.22 13.37
N GLU A 153 -6.46 5.66 12.41
CA GLU A 153 -6.85 4.24 12.41
C GLU A 153 -5.61 3.32 12.43
N HIS A 154 -4.55 3.69 11.69
CA HIS A 154 -3.30 2.94 11.63
C HIS A 154 -2.51 3.02 12.95
N ARG A 155 -2.53 4.17 13.62
CA ARG A 155 -1.95 4.38 14.95
C ARG A 155 -2.53 3.41 15.97
N GLU A 156 -3.85 3.36 16.05
CA GLU A 156 -4.56 2.45 16.97
C GLU A 156 -4.25 0.98 16.68
N GLN A 157 -4.08 0.60 15.41
CA GLN A 157 -3.66 -0.75 15.04
C GLN A 157 -2.22 -1.05 15.49
N LEU A 158 -1.29 -0.11 15.33
CA LEU A 158 0.09 -0.27 15.78
C LEU A 158 0.21 -0.35 17.29
N GLU A 159 -0.53 0.47 18.03
CA GLU A 159 -0.57 0.43 19.50
C GLU A 159 -1.03 -0.95 20.00
N ARG A 160 -2.13 -1.48 19.44
CA ARG A 160 -2.60 -2.84 19.74
C ARG A 160 -1.59 -3.93 19.37
N SER A 161 -0.86 -3.77 18.26
CA SER A 161 0.18 -4.73 17.86
C SER A 161 1.40 -4.67 18.79
N ILE A 162 1.80 -3.49 19.27
CA ILE A 162 2.88 -3.33 20.25
C ILE A 162 2.53 -4.05 21.55
N GLU A 163 1.32 -3.83 22.07
CA GLU A 163 0.86 -4.48 23.31
C GLU A 163 0.94 -6.00 23.20
N ARG A 164 0.38 -6.57 22.12
CA ARG A 164 0.40 -8.01 21.86
C ARG A 164 1.81 -8.59 21.72
N GLU A 165 2.70 -7.92 21.00
CA GLU A 165 4.07 -8.44 20.82
C GLU A 165 4.91 -8.30 22.09
N VAL A 166 4.70 -7.28 22.91
CA VAL A 166 5.37 -7.18 24.22
C VAL A 166 4.99 -8.36 25.12
N GLU A 167 3.70 -8.70 25.23
CA GLU A 167 3.25 -9.86 25.99
C GLU A 167 3.80 -11.19 25.45
N ARG A 168 3.97 -11.28 24.13
CA ARG A 168 4.51 -12.47 23.47
C ARG A 168 6.01 -12.61 23.71
N GLU A 169 6.78 -11.54 23.50
CA GLU A 169 8.23 -11.53 23.70
C GLU A 169 8.60 -11.79 25.17
N LEU A 170 7.82 -11.25 26.13
CA LEU A 170 7.99 -11.56 27.56
C LEU A 170 7.84 -13.06 27.82
N ARG A 171 6.76 -13.68 27.32
CA ARG A 171 6.55 -15.14 27.44
C ARG A 171 7.69 -15.94 26.80
N GLU A 172 8.17 -15.54 25.63
CA GLU A 172 9.28 -16.21 24.95
C GLU A 172 10.62 -16.07 25.71
N SER A 173 10.80 -14.99 26.48
CA SER A 173 12.02 -14.77 27.30
C SER A 173 12.05 -15.54 28.63
N GLU A 174 10.90 -16.07 29.06
CA GLU A 174 10.75 -16.85 30.29
C GLU A 174 11.03 -18.36 30.09
N TYR A 175 11.24 -18.81 28.84
CA TYR A 175 11.59 -20.19 28.46
C TYR A 175 13.05 -20.32 28.01
#